data_AF-A0ABD0KGT3-F1
#
_entry.id   AF-A0ABD0KGT3-F1
#
_cell.length_a   1.000
_cell.length_b   1.000
_cell.length_c   1.000
_cell.angle_alpha   90.00
_cell.angle_beta   90.00
_cell.angle_gamma   90.00
#
_symmetry.space_group_name_H-M   'P 1'
#
loop_
_entity.id
_entity.type
_entity.pdbx_description
1 polymer ?
#
loop_
_entity_poly.entity_id
_entity_poly.type
_entity_poly.pdbx_seq_one_letter_code
_entity_poly.pdbx_strand_id
1 'polypeptide(L)'
;MKSTPIASMETVASIQPLSKRRETKILAQAEKYRALQDHPMKQKLENIARNRLKKGSFVHTSKRLMRQHQAKLPTTVLPLLPHQQNAPGTPPLPTSTSEPP
;
A
#
# COMPACT_ATOMS: atom_id res chain seq x y z
N MET A 1 37.66 1.79 16.53
CA MET A 1 36.65 0.71 16.42
C MET A 1 36.03 0.74 15.04
N LYS A 2 35.85 -0.41 14.38
CA LYS A 2 35.09 -0.50 13.13
C LYS A 2 33.63 -0.80 13.48
N SER A 3 32.70 -0.03 12.95
CA SER A 3 31.27 -0.29 13.12
C SER A 3 30.79 -1.39 12.16
N THR A 4 29.76 -2.13 12.57
CA THR A 4 29.09 -3.08 11.68
C THR A 4 28.24 -2.33 10.66
N PRO A 5 28.34 -2.63 9.35
CA PRO A 5 27.49 -2.00 8.35
C PRO A 5 26.00 -2.26 8.61
N ILE A 6 25.17 -1.23 8.45
CA ILE A 6 23.72 -1.29 8.69
C ILE A 6 23.04 -2.40 7.87
N ALA A 7 23.47 -2.62 6.62
CA ALA A 7 22.93 -3.65 5.75
C ALA A 7 23.17 -5.07 6.30
N SER A 8 24.31 -5.29 6.99
CA SER A 8 24.59 -6.55 7.67
C SER A 8 23.63 -6.75 8.84
N MET A 9 23.36 -5.70 9.62
CA MET A 9 22.42 -5.76 10.73
C MET A 9 20.98 -5.97 10.25
N GLU A 10 20.55 -5.30 9.18
CA GLU A 10 19.24 -5.49 8.55
C GLU A 10 19.05 -6.95 8.10
N THR A 11 20.10 -7.56 7.52
CA THR A 11 20.08 -8.96 7.09
C THR A 11 20.01 -9.91 8.28
N VAL A 12 20.86 -9.73 9.30
CA VAL A 12 20.88 -10.58 10.50
C VAL A 12 19.56 -10.50 11.27
N ALA A 13 18.99 -9.30 11.39
CA ALA A 13 17.71 -9.09 12.06
C ALA A 13 16.50 -9.47 11.18
N SER A 14 16.71 -9.86 9.91
CA SER A 14 15.64 -10.08 8.93
C SER A 14 14.66 -8.90 8.79
N ILE A 15 15.19 -7.67 8.91
CA ILE A 15 14.40 -6.43 8.80
C ILE A 15 14.53 -5.88 7.39
N GLN A 16 13.42 -5.38 6.84
CA GLN A 16 13.47 -4.71 5.54
C GLN A 16 14.37 -3.47 5.57
N PRO A 17 15.18 -3.25 4.51
CA PRO A 17 16.03 -2.07 4.41
C PRO A 17 15.28 -0.76 4.61
N LEU A 18 15.92 0.21 5.27
CA LEU A 18 15.30 1.50 5.56
C LEU A 18 14.77 2.21 4.29
N SER A 19 15.48 2.10 3.18
CA SER A 19 15.05 2.63 1.88
C SER A 19 13.70 2.06 1.46
N LYS A 20 13.55 0.73 1.52
CA LYS A 20 12.32 0.04 1.14
C LYS A 20 11.14 0.43 2.03
N ARG A 21 11.38 0.54 3.33
CA ARG A 21 10.37 0.99 4.30
C ARG A 21 9.87 2.40 3.99
N ARG A 22 10.76 3.33 3.63
CA ARG A 22 10.38 4.69 3.23
C ARG A 22 9.54 4.70 1.96
N GLU A 23 9.92 3.91 0.95
CA GLU A 23 9.16 3.79 -0.30
C GLU A 23 7.74 3.24 -0.07
N THR A 24 7.62 2.15 0.70
CA THR A 24 6.34 1.55 1.05
C THR A 24 5.46 2.54 1.81
N LYS A 25 6.04 3.31 2.73
CA LYS A 25 5.31 4.35 3.48
C LYS A 25 4.79 5.45 2.56
N ILE A 26 5.59 5.89 1.58
CA ILE A 26 5.18 6.91 0.60
C ILE A 26 4.00 6.40 -0.24
N LEU A 27 4.08 5.16 -0.73
CA LEU A 27 3.02 4.56 -1.54
C LEU A 27 1.71 4.41 -0.74
N ALA A 28 1.76 3.84 0.46
CA ALA A 28 0.59 3.68 1.33
C ALA A 28 -0.06 5.05 1.65
N GLN A 29 0.76 6.07 1.91
CA GLN A 29 0.25 7.41 2.18
C GLN A 29 -0.38 8.06 0.93
N ALA A 30 0.20 7.85 -0.25
CA ALA A 30 -0.33 8.36 -1.50
C ALA A 30 -1.69 7.73 -1.84
N GLU A 31 -1.82 6.41 -1.68
CA GLU A 31 -3.09 5.70 -1.86
C GLU A 31 -4.14 6.18 -0.86
N LYS A 32 -3.76 6.34 0.42
CA LYS A 32 -4.65 6.93 1.43
C LYS A 32 -5.20 8.28 0.98
N TYR A 33 -4.36 9.17 0.46
CA TYR A 33 -4.82 10.48 0.00
C TYR A 33 -5.65 10.43 -1.27
N ARG A 34 -5.48 9.42 -2.13
CA ARG A 34 -6.32 9.20 -3.32
C ARG A 34 -7.72 8.71 -2.95
N ALA A 35 -7.80 7.83 -1.94
CA ALA A 35 -9.06 7.28 -1.47
C ALA A 35 -9.94 8.32 -0.72
N LEU A 36 -9.33 9.33 -0.09
CA LEU A 36 -10.06 10.39 0.61
C LEU A 36 -10.61 11.42 -0.38
N GLN A 37 -11.94 11.51 -0.48
CA GLN A 37 -12.60 12.39 -1.46
C GLN A 37 -12.34 13.88 -1.22
N ASP A 38 -12.43 14.33 0.03
CA ASP A 38 -12.27 15.74 0.42
C ASP A 38 -10.92 15.99 1.11
N HIS A 39 -9.82 15.63 0.44
CA HIS A 39 -8.48 15.88 0.98
C HIS A 39 -7.63 16.70 0.01
N PRO A 40 -6.97 17.79 0.45
CA PRO A 40 -6.22 18.68 -0.44
C PRO A 40 -5.04 17.98 -1.14
N MET A 41 -4.48 16.90 -0.56
CA MET A 41 -3.43 16.12 -1.24
C MET A 41 -3.95 15.32 -2.44
N LYS A 42 -5.23 14.97 -2.51
CA LYS A 42 -5.80 14.24 -3.66
C LYS A 42 -5.57 15.05 -4.93
N GLN A 43 -6.03 16.31 -4.92
CA GLN A 43 -5.81 17.25 -6.01
C GLN A 43 -4.32 17.44 -6.33
N LYS A 44 -3.45 17.56 -5.31
CA LYS A 44 -1.99 17.71 -5.55
C LYS A 44 -1.35 16.47 -6.17
N LEU A 45 -1.85 15.27 -5.85
CA LEU A 45 -1.38 14.01 -6.42
C LEU A 45 -1.91 13.79 -7.85
N GLU A 46 -3.13 14.21 -8.15
CA GLU A 46 -3.71 14.12 -9.49
C GLU A 46 -3.06 15.12 -10.45
N ASN A 47 -2.92 16.37 -10.02
CA ASN A 47 -2.35 17.44 -10.84
C ASN A 47 -0.96 17.11 -11.35
N ILE A 48 -0.69 17.47 -12.62
CA ILE A 48 0.68 17.49 -13.15
C ILE A 48 1.44 18.49 -12.28
N ALA A 49 2.51 18.01 -11.65
CA ALA A 49 3.38 18.86 -10.87
C ALA A 49 3.99 19.88 -11.84
N ARG A 50 3.35 21.04 -12.02
CA ARG A 50 3.70 22.10 -12.97
C ARG A 50 5.18 22.41 -12.81
N ASN A 51 6.05 21.83 -13.63
CA ASN A 51 7.52 21.93 -13.82
C ASN A 51 8.42 22.59 -12.74
N ARG A 52 7.96 22.71 -11.50
CA ARG A 52 8.50 23.56 -10.42
C ARG A 52 8.72 22.75 -9.14
N LEU A 53 8.24 21.51 -9.09
CA LEU A 53 8.43 20.62 -7.95
C LEU A 53 9.79 19.94 -8.04
N LYS A 54 10.67 20.30 -7.11
CA LYS A 54 12.03 19.77 -6.96
C LYS A 54 12.05 18.23 -6.95
N LYS A 55 13.06 17.63 -7.59
CA LYS A 55 13.41 16.20 -7.42
C LYS A 55 13.54 15.92 -5.92
N GLY A 56 12.62 15.16 -5.33
CA GLY A 56 12.61 14.83 -3.90
C GLY A 56 11.32 15.19 -3.15
N SER A 57 10.39 15.91 -3.77
CA SER A 57 9.07 16.16 -3.16
C SER A 57 8.22 14.89 -3.06
N PHE A 58 7.30 14.83 -2.08
CA PHE A 58 6.39 13.69 -1.88
C PHE A 58 5.58 13.33 -3.14
N VAL A 59 5.04 14.32 -3.85
CA VAL A 59 4.27 14.09 -5.09
C VAL A 59 5.15 13.51 -6.19
N HIS A 60 6.40 13.98 -6.30
CA HIS A 60 7.32 13.45 -7.31
C HIS A 60 7.78 12.02 -6.98
N THR A 61 8.15 11.77 -5.73
CA THR A 61 8.62 10.43 -5.29
C THR A 61 7.50 9.41 -5.35
N SER A 62 6.29 9.74 -4.90
CA SER A 62 5.11 8.87 -5.04
C SER A 62 4.84 8.54 -6.51
N LYS A 63 4.73 9.54 -7.40
CA LYS A 63 4.51 9.30 -8.83
C LYS A 63 5.61 8.46 -9.47
N ARG A 64 6.88 8.70 -9.12
CA ARG A 64 8.01 7.89 -9.59
C ARG A 64 7.88 6.43 -9.14
N LEU A 65 7.65 6.21 -7.85
CA LEU A 65 7.49 4.88 -7.27
C LEU A 65 6.30 4.15 -7.87
N MET A 66 5.16 4.83 -8.05
CA MET A 66 3.98 4.25 -8.68
C MET A 66 4.30 3.78 -10.10
N ARG A 67 4.96 4.60 -10.94
CA ARG A 67 5.37 4.19 -12.29
C ARG A 67 6.33 3.00 -12.28
N GLN A 68 7.29 2.98 -11.36
CA GLN A 68 8.25 1.87 -11.22
C GLN A 68 7.57 0.55 -10.84
N HIS A 69 6.51 0.62 -10.03
CA HIS A 69 5.78 -0.55 -9.55
C HIS A 69 4.54 -0.89 -10.39
N GLN A 70 4.10 0.00 -11.29
CA GLN A 70 2.89 -0.17 -12.10
C GLN A 70 2.95 -1.44 -12.95
N ALA A 71 4.13 -1.79 -13.48
CA ALA A 71 4.33 -3.02 -14.24
C ALA A 71 4.19 -4.30 -13.41
N LYS A 72 4.28 -4.21 -12.07
CA LYS A 72 4.17 -5.34 -11.14
C LYS A 72 2.76 -5.46 -10.53
N LEU A 73 1.90 -4.46 -10.74
CA LEU A 73 0.55 -4.43 -10.21
C LEU A 73 -0.41 -5.13 -11.18
N PRO A 74 -1.40 -5.89 -10.68
CA PRO A 74 -2.43 -6.47 -11.53
C PRO A 74 -3.25 -5.37 -12.22
N THR A 75 -3.50 -5.54 -13.52
CA THR A 75 -4.28 -4.58 -14.32
C THR A 75 -5.72 -4.43 -13.84
N THR A 76 -6.28 -5.52 -13.32
CA THR A 76 -7.64 -5.57 -12.79
C THR A 76 -7.58 -5.78 -11.29
N VAL A 77 -8.21 -4.87 -10.54
CA VAL A 77 -8.37 -4.99 -9.09
C VAL A 77 -9.84 -5.29 -8.81
N LEU A 78 -10.11 -6.45 -8.22
CA LEU A 78 -11.46 -6.79 -7.77
C LEU A 78 -11.77 -5.99 -6.50
N PRO A 79 -12.89 -5.24 -6.44
CA PRO A 79 -13.33 -4.60 -5.21
C PRO A 79 -13.54 -5.63 -4.12
N LEU A 80 -13.04 -5.36 -2.90
CA LEU A 80 -13.41 -6.18 -1.76
C LEU A 80 -14.90 -5.98 -1.49
N LEU A 81 -15.68 -7.05 -1.57
CA LEU A 81 -17.09 -7.03 -1.19
C LEU A 81 -17.20 -6.76 0.33
N PRO A 82 -18.16 -5.94 0.80
CA PRO A 82 -18.32 -5.60 2.22
C PRO A 82 -18.61 -6.76 3.20
N HIS A 83 -18.54 -8.03 2.80
CA HIS A 83 -19.06 -9.16 3.59
C HIS A 83 -18.05 -9.81 4.58
N GLN A 84 -16.96 -9.15 4.96
CA GLN A 84 -16.04 -9.73 5.97
C GLN A 84 -15.49 -8.68 6.94
N GLN A 85 -16.30 -7.66 7.27
CA GLN A 85 -15.96 -6.67 8.28
C GLN A 85 -17.14 -6.52 9.26
N ASN A 86 -17.38 -7.58 10.04
CA ASN A 86 -17.84 -7.56 11.45
C ASN A 86 -18.70 -8.79 11.81
N ALA A 87 -18.16 -9.70 12.62
CA ALA A 87 -18.80 -10.18 13.86
C ALA A 87 -17.83 -11.09 14.64
N PRO A 88 -17.52 -10.80 15.92
CA PRO A 88 -17.05 -11.83 16.84
C PRO A 88 -18.26 -12.70 17.23
N GLY A 89 -18.26 -13.97 16.84
CA GLY A 89 -19.20 -14.97 17.37
C GLY A 89 -20.37 -15.38 16.47
N THR A 90 -20.14 -15.71 15.20
CA THR A 90 -21.11 -16.53 14.44
C THR A 90 -20.80 -18.02 14.67
N PRO A 91 -21.71 -18.81 15.30
CA PRO A 91 -21.55 -20.27 15.31
C PRO A 91 -21.68 -20.83 13.89
N PRO A 92 -21.07 -21.98 13.58
CA PRO A 92 -21.16 -22.58 12.26
C PRO A 92 -22.64 -22.85 11.93
N LEU A 93 -23.06 -22.37 10.75
CA LEU A 93 -24.40 -22.62 10.20
C LEU A 93 -24.61 -24.15 10.09
N PRO A 94 -25.74 -24.70 10.56
CA PRO A 94 -25.99 -26.14 10.47
C PRO A 94 -26.09 -26.54 9.00
N THR A 95 -25.29 -27.53 8.60
CA THR A 95 -25.43 -28.22 7.31
C THR A 95 -26.76 -28.96 7.30
N SER A 96 -27.81 -28.34 6.74
CA SER A 96 -29.00 -29.09 6.33
C SER A 96 -28.64 -29.86 5.06
N THR A 97 -28.07 -31.06 5.23
CA THR A 97 -28.03 -32.05 4.16
C THR A 97 -29.46 -32.52 3.95
N SER A 98 -30.14 -31.96 2.96
CA SER A 98 -31.32 -32.55 2.36
C SER A 98 -30.86 -33.71 1.47
N GLU A 99 -31.05 -34.95 1.91
CA GLU A 99 -31.06 -36.11 1.02
C GLU A 99 -32.43 -36.20 0.33
N PRO A 100 -32.48 -36.28 -1.01
CA PRO A 100 -33.63 -36.77 -1.76
C PRO A 100 -33.47 -38.28 -2.06
N PRO A 101 -34.52 -38.95 -2.57
CA PRO A 101 -34.99 -40.28 -2.14
C PRO A 101 -34.17 -41.48 -2.62
#